data_AF-A0A1B7MPG1-F1
#
_entry.id   AF-A0A1B7MPG1-F1
#
_cell.length_a   1.000
_cell.length_b   1.000
_cell.length_c   1.000
_cell.angle_alpha   90.00
_cell.angle_beta   90.00
_cell.angle_gamma   90.00
#
_symmetry.space_group_name_H-M   'P 1'
#
loop_
_entity.id
_entity.type
_entity.pdbx_description
1 polymer ?
#
loop_
_entity_poly.entity_id
_entity_poly.type
_entity_poly.pdbx_seq_one_letter_code
_entity_poly.pdbx_strand_id
1 'polypeptide(L)' 'MLQVLSSKIPYYYLSEAALIQRVGNGVKPLRARYPSVSDKYWRFIRMCWADAVESRPLVEEVVQWIVDEFARLVVDR' A
#
# COMPACT_ATOMS: atom_id res chain seq x y z
N MET A 1 -4.56 1.12 2.94
CA MET A 1 -4.40 2.13 1.88
C MET A 1 -4.65 1.59 0.47
N LEU A 2 -3.98 0.52 0.01
CA LEU A 2 -4.16 -0.02 -1.36
C LEU A 2 -5.64 -0.22 -1.76
N GLN A 3 -6.43 -0.89 -0.93
CA GLN A 3 -7.85 -1.13 -1.23
C GLN A 3 -8.66 0.15 -1.35
N VAL A 4 -8.45 1.10 -0.45
CA VAL A 4 -9.17 2.39 -0.45
C VAL A 4 -8.86 3.18 -1.72
N LEU A 5 -7.59 3.27 -2.13
CA LEU A 5 -7.19 4.04 -3.30
C LEU A 5 -7.52 3.37 -4.64
N SER A 6 -7.68 2.05 -4.66
CA SER A 6 -7.93 1.29 -5.90
C SER A 6 -9.36 0.76 -6.04
N SER A 7 -10.15 0.80 -4.97
CA SER A 7 -11.45 0.12 -4.85
C SER A 7 -11.39 -1.38 -5.17
N LYS A 8 -10.22 -2.01 -5.01
CA LYS A 8 -10.00 -3.44 -5.26
C LYS A 8 -9.39 -4.11 -4.05
N ILE A 9 -9.83 -5.33 -3.77
CA ILE A 9 -9.21 -6.17 -2.74
C ILE A 9 -7.73 -6.44 -3.14
N PRO A 10 -6.76 -6.32 -2.21
CA PRO A 10 -5.39 -6.72 -2.48
C PRO A 10 -5.33 -8.17 -2.98
N TYR A 11 -4.56 -8.42 -4.03
CA TYR A 11 -4.45 -9.71 -4.70
C TYR A 11 -5.72 -10.27 -5.34
N TYR A 12 -6.73 -9.44 -5.69
CA TYR A 12 -7.99 -9.89 -6.33
C TYR A 12 -7.83 -10.78 -7.58
N TYR A 13 -6.65 -10.79 -8.20
CA TYR A 13 -6.31 -11.57 -9.39
C TYR A 13 -5.71 -12.96 -9.08
N LEU A 14 -5.69 -13.38 -7.81
CA LEU A 14 -5.23 -14.68 -7.36
C LEU A 14 -6.37 -15.48 -6.75
N SER A 15 -6.30 -16.81 -6.87
CA SER A 15 -7.08 -17.70 -6.01
C SER A 15 -6.54 -17.67 -4.58
N GLU A 16 -7.33 -18.14 -3.62
CA GLU A 16 -6.93 -18.19 -2.21
C GLU A 16 -5.65 -19.02 -1.99
N ALA A 17 -5.55 -20.20 -2.63
CA ALA A 17 -4.36 -21.03 -2.55
C ALA A 17 -3.11 -20.31 -3.10
N ALA A 18 -3.23 -19.60 -4.22
CA ALA A 18 -2.12 -18.82 -4.79
C ALA A 18 -1.78 -17.59 -3.93
N LEU A 19 -2.77 -16.96 -3.30
CA LEU A 19 -2.58 -15.85 -2.36
C LEU A 19 -1.74 -16.29 -1.16
N ILE A 20 -2.12 -17.40 -0.52
CA ILE A 20 -1.39 -17.95 0.64
C ILE A 20 0.07 -18.22 0.27
N GLN A 21 0.31 -18.89 -0.85
CA GLN A 21 1.67 -19.17 -1.32
C GLN A 21 2.47 -17.88 -1.59
N ARG A 22 1.86 -16.89 -2.26
CA ARG A 22 2.53 -15.62 -2.60
C ARG A 22 2.91 -14.82 -1.34
N VAL A 23 1.96 -14.69 -0.41
CA VAL A 23 2.19 -13.95 0.84
C VAL A 23 3.21 -14.68 1.72
N GLY A 24 3.13 -16.01 1.81
CA GLY A 24 4.12 -16.83 2.53
C GLY A 24 5.54 -16.67 1.98
N ASN A 25 5.68 -16.46 0.67
CA ASN A 25 6.96 -16.19 0.01
C ASN A 25 7.36 -14.70 0.01
N GLY A 26 6.66 -13.84 0.76
CA GLY A 26 6.94 -12.41 0.82
C GLY A 26 6.61 -11.62 -0.45
N VAL A 27 5.91 -12.21 -1.43
CA VAL A 27 5.58 -11.55 -2.69
C VAL A 27 4.47 -10.53 -2.48
N LYS A 28 4.75 -9.27 -2.79
CA LYS A 28 3.83 -8.13 -2.66
C LYS A 28 2.86 -8.04 -3.86
N PRO A 29 1.76 -7.27 -3.78
CA PRO A 29 0.83 -7.09 -4.90
C PRO A 29 1.52 -6.52 -6.15
N LEU A 30 1.11 -6.99 -7.33
CA LEU A 30 1.68 -6.54 -8.61
C LEU A 30 1.21 -5.12 -8.94
N ARG A 31 2.12 -4.14 -9.03
CA ARG A 31 1.83 -2.74 -9.39
C ARG A 31 0.95 -2.62 -10.65
N ALA A 32 1.23 -3.43 -11.67
CA ALA A 32 0.48 -3.43 -12.93
C ALA A 32 -1.02 -3.75 -12.76
N ARG A 33 -1.44 -4.37 -11.65
CA ARG A 33 -2.84 -4.68 -11.36
C ARG A 33 -3.59 -3.53 -10.67
N TYR A 34 -2.86 -2.48 -10.27
CA TYR A 34 -3.39 -1.30 -9.57
C TYR A 34 -2.97 0.01 -10.28
N PRO A 35 -3.34 0.21 -11.56
CA PRO A 35 -2.91 1.39 -12.32
C PRO A 35 -3.44 2.72 -11.74
N SER A 36 -4.59 2.70 -11.07
CA SER A 36 -5.23 3.90 -10.48
C SER A 36 -4.49 4.46 -9.26
N VAL A 37 -3.60 3.68 -8.64
CA VAL A 37 -2.81 4.14 -7.49
C VAL A 37 -1.61 4.92 -8.02
N SER A 38 -1.50 6.20 -7.66
CA SER A 38 -0.37 7.04 -8.07
C SER A 38 0.96 6.54 -7.50
N ASP A 39 2.07 6.90 -8.14
CA ASP A 39 3.40 6.45 -7.70
C ASP A 39 3.77 6.97 -6.31
N LYS A 40 3.30 8.16 -5.95
CA LYS A 40 3.44 8.74 -4.61
C LYS A 40 2.84 7.79 -3.55
N TYR A 41 1.57 7.41 -3.73
CA TYR A 41 0.89 6.51 -2.80
C TYR A 41 1.49 5.11 -2.83
N TRP A 42 1.84 4.59 -4.01
CA TRP A 42 2.46 3.28 -4.14
C TRP A 42 3.79 3.20 -3.40
N ARG A 43 4.61 4.26 -3.48
CA ARG A 43 5.88 4.33 -2.73
C ARG A 43 5.65 4.23 -1.23
N PHE A 44 4.69 4.98 -0.68
CA PHE A 44 4.37 4.92 0.74
C PHE A 44 3.85 3.53 1.15
N ILE A 45 2.96 2.93 0.36
CA ILE A 45 2.48 1.56 0.58
C ILE A 45 3.66 0.57 0.64
N ARG A 46 4.64 0.69 -0.26
CA ARG A 46 5.82 -0.19 -0.26
C ARG A 46 6.68 -0.03 0.99
N MET A 47 6.79 1.18 1.55
CA MET A 47 7.50 1.40 2.82
C MET A 47 6.82 0.64 3.97
N CYS A 48 5.49 0.68 4.07
CA CYS A 48 4.74 -0.13 5.03
C CYS A 48 4.93 -1.65 4.85
N TRP A 49 5.34 -2.08 3.65
CA TRP A 49 5.55 -3.47 3.29
C TRP A 49 7.03 -3.87 3.20
N ALA A 50 7.94 -3.07 3.77
CA ALA A 50 9.36 -3.42 3.77
C ALA A 50 9.59 -4.82 4.38
N ASP A 51 10.48 -5.61 3.77
CA ASP A 51 10.77 -6.96 4.25
C ASP A 51 11.45 -6.92 5.62
N ALA A 52 12.46 -6.05 5.74
CA ALA A 52 13.08 -5.66 7.01
C ALA A 52 12.07 -4.94 7.91
N VAL A 53 11.90 -5.42 9.15
CA VAL A 53 10.93 -4.88 10.11
C VAL A 53 11.34 -3.48 10.54
N GLU A 54 12.62 -3.27 10.77
CA GLU A 54 13.26 -1.99 11.11
C GLU A 54 13.15 -0.94 10.00
N SER A 55 12.86 -1.37 8.76
CA SER A 55 12.62 -0.46 7.63
C SER A 55 11.15 -0.06 7.49
N ARG A 56 10.24 -0.65 8.27
CA ARG A 56 8.83 -0.28 8.26
C ARG A 56 8.64 0.96 9.13
N PRO A 57 7.83 1.93 8.69
CA PRO A 57 7.51 3.08 9.52
C PRO A 57 6.76 2.64 10.78
N LEU A 58 7.00 3.35 11.87
CA LEU A 58 6.19 3.28 13.07
C LEU A 58 4.76 3.77 12.78
N VAL A 59 3.82 3.38 13.61
CA VAL A 59 2.41 3.76 13.40
C VAL A 59 2.23 5.28 13.48
N GLU A 60 3.01 5.95 14.33
CA GLU A 60 3.01 7.41 14.48
C GLU A 60 3.46 8.10 13.19
N GLU A 61 4.49 7.57 12.53
CA GLU A 61 4.97 8.09 11.24
C GLU A 61 3.93 7.87 10.13
N VAL A 62 3.21 6.74 10.18
CA VAL A 62 2.12 6.46 9.23
C VAL A 62 0.97 7.44 9.41
N VAL A 63 0.57 7.70 10.66
CA VAL A 63 -0.49 8.67 10.99
C VAL A 63 -0.08 10.07 10.54
N GLN A 64 1.14 10.51 10.88
CA GLN A 64 1.65 11.82 10.49
C GLN A 64 1.61 11.99 8.97
N TRP A 65 2.09 10.99 8.22
CA TRP A 65 2.08 11.04 6.76
C TRP A 65 0.66 11.18 6.19
N ILE A 66 -0.32 10.46 6.74
CA ILE A 66 -1.73 10.54 6.32
C ILE A 66 -2.32 11.91 6.64
N VAL A 67 -2.03 12.48 7.81
CA VAL A 67 -2.49 13.82 8.22
C VAL A 67 -1.94 14.89 7.29
N ASP A 68 -0.63 14.85 7.00
CA ASP A 68 0.01 15.80 6.09
C ASP A 68 -0.57 15.70 4.68
N GLU A 69 -0.86 14.48 4.23
CA GLU A 69 -1.45 14.26 2.92
C GLU A 69 -2.88 14.76 2.83
N PHE A 70 -3.68 14.51 3.87
CA PHE A 70 -5.03 15.04 3.96
C PHE A 70 -5.03 16.57 3.94
N ALA A 71 -4.15 17.21 4.71
CA ALA A 71 -4.01 18.67 4.72
C ALA A 71 -3.67 19.21 3.32
N ARG A 72 -2.71 18.60 2.61
CA ARG A 72 -2.39 18.99 1.22
C ARG A 72 -3.62 18.91 0.30
N LEU A 73 -4.36 17.81 0.36
CA LEU A 73 -5.54 17.59 -0.49
C LEU A 73 -6.76 18.45 -0.14
N VAL A 74 -6.78 19.07 1.04
CA VAL A 74 -7.84 20.00 1.47
C VAL A 74 -7.46 21.44 1.18
N VAL A 75 -6.17 21.80 1.29
CA VAL A 75 -5.67 23.13 0.96
C VAL A 75 -5.64 23.38 -0.56
N ASP A 76 -5.36 22.34 -1.36
CA ASP A 76 -5.36 22.42 -2.83
C ASP A 76 -6.78 22.36 -3.46
N ARG A 77 -7.85 22.50 -2.67
CA ARG A 77 -9.25 22.49 -3.14
C ARG A 77 -9.92 23.86 -3.03
#